data_AF-A0A8K0GY83-F1
#
_entry.id   AF-A0A8K0GY83-F1
#
_cell.length_a   1.000
_cell.length_b   1.000
_cell.length_c   1.000
_cell.angle_alpha   90.00
_cell.angle_beta   90.00
_cell.angle_gamma   90.00
#
_symmetry.space_group_name_H-M   'P 1'
#
loop_
_entity.id
_entity.type
_entity.pdbx_description
1 polymer ?
#
loop_
_entity_poly.entity_id
_entity_poly.type
_entity_poly.pdbx_seq_one_letter_code
_entity_poly.pdbx_strand_id
1 'polypeptide(L)'
;MTKQNVLVSDSPSALNMTITVAVSNSSIFTTATQKPPAAPGGYISISRKKLLKNLEINNGGPRANGWIDSMRASSPTHIKSTPSLADEQSSWILRHPSALDMFEQIIDASKGKQIVMFLDYDGTLSPIVEDPDQAFMSDAMRKTVKKLARCFPTAIVSGRCRDKVYSFVRLAELYYAGSHGMDIKGPAKGSKYKKGNQSVLFQPASEFLPMIDEVYAQLIEKTKSIPGAIVENNKFCVSVHYRCVEEKKWNELAQQVRSVLKEYPKLRLSSGRKVLEIRPTIKWDKGKALEFLLESLGFTNCTDVFPVYIGDDRTDEDAFKILRERGQGFGILVSKFPKETSASYSLQEPSEVMNFLQKMVEWKRQSLRGQAMV
;
A
#
# COMPACT_ATOMS: atom_id res chain seq x y z
N MET A 1 -2.00 17.38 -53.81
CA MET A 1 -3.04 17.87 -54.77
C MET A 1 -4.37 17.22 -54.40
N THR A 2 -5.51 17.86 -54.73
CA THR A 2 -6.93 17.37 -54.64
C THR A 2 -7.38 16.76 -53.28
N LYS A 3 -8.07 17.45 -52.38
CA LYS A 3 -9.43 18.08 -52.36
C LYS A 3 -10.64 17.12 -52.23
N GLN A 4 -11.25 17.17 -51.03
CA GLN A 4 -12.68 17.10 -50.63
C GLN A 4 -13.76 16.58 -51.59
N ASN A 5 -14.69 15.74 -51.08
CA ASN A 5 -16.05 16.19 -50.71
C ASN A 5 -16.86 15.16 -49.88
N VAL A 6 -17.96 15.63 -49.28
CA VAL A 6 -18.88 14.93 -48.35
C VAL A 6 -20.35 15.19 -48.74
N LEU A 7 -21.23 14.19 -48.69
CA LEU A 7 -22.69 14.22 -48.44
C LEU A 7 -23.11 12.76 -48.10
N VAL A 8 -23.74 12.41 -46.96
CA VAL A 8 -25.14 12.66 -46.50
C VAL A 8 -26.16 11.86 -47.34
N SER A 9 -27.16 11.14 -46.80
CA SER A 9 -27.65 10.89 -45.43
C SER A 9 -27.67 9.35 -45.11
N ASP A 10 -28.42 8.71 -44.18
CA ASP A 10 -29.50 9.09 -43.25
C ASP A 10 -29.65 8.15 -42.02
N SER A 11 -30.67 8.38 -41.17
CA SER A 11 -31.20 7.51 -40.09
C SER A 11 -32.63 7.01 -40.47
N PRO A 12 -33.24 5.93 -39.91
CA PRO A 12 -33.44 5.77 -38.46
C PRO A 12 -33.64 4.32 -37.92
N SER A 13 -34.17 4.26 -36.69
CA SER A 13 -34.97 3.19 -36.05
C SER A 13 -34.26 2.26 -35.07
N ALA A 14 -34.90 2.13 -33.90
CA ALA A 14 -34.45 1.33 -32.76
C ALA A 14 -35.27 0.04 -32.65
N LEU A 15 -34.64 -1.04 -32.20
CA LEU A 15 -35.30 -2.29 -31.84
C LEU A 15 -34.76 -2.80 -30.50
N ASN A 16 -35.61 -2.71 -29.47
CA ASN A 16 -35.37 -3.39 -28.19
C ASN A 16 -35.58 -4.89 -28.39
N MET A 17 -34.66 -5.72 -27.90
CA MET A 17 -34.81 -7.18 -27.92
C MET A 17 -34.68 -7.74 -26.50
N THR A 18 -35.83 -7.91 -25.84
CA THR A 18 -35.94 -8.58 -24.53
C THR A 18 -36.02 -10.08 -24.76
N ILE A 19 -35.07 -10.84 -24.21
CA ILE A 19 -35.08 -12.31 -24.27
C ILE A 19 -35.58 -12.86 -22.94
N THR A 20 -36.76 -13.45 -22.96
CA THR A 20 -37.34 -14.22 -21.86
C THR A 20 -37.19 -15.71 -22.18
N VAL A 21 -36.54 -16.48 -21.31
CA VAL A 21 -36.47 -17.95 -21.44
C VAL A 21 -37.19 -18.59 -20.27
N ALA A 22 -38.25 -19.34 -20.58
CA ALA A 22 -38.94 -20.19 -19.62
C ALA A 22 -38.16 -21.49 -19.41
N VAL A 23 -38.21 -22.05 -18.19
CA VAL A 23 -37.70 -23.39 -17.88
C VAL A 23 -38.82 -24.22 -17.31
N SER A 24 -39.10 -25.36 -17.95
CA SER A 24 -40.18 -26.28 -17.60
C SER A 24 -39.82 -27.15 -16.39
N ASN A 25 -40.80 -27.40 -15.52
CA ASN A 25 -40.69 -28.40 -14.46
C ASN A 25 -41.06 -29.79 -14.96
N SER A 26 -40.25 -30.80 -14.63
CA SER A 26 -40.70 -32.19 -14.52
C SER A 26 -39.91 -32.97 -13.47
N SER A 27 -40.63 -33.45 -12.47
CA SER A 27 -40.25 -34.51 -11.50
C SER A 27 -39.95 -35.84 -12.26
N ILE A 28 -39.35 -36.92 -11.75
CA ILE A 28 -39.15 -37.52 -10.41
C ILE A 28 -37.87 -38.39 -10.48
N PHE A 29 -37.06 -38.49 -9.41
CA PHE A 29 -36.64 -39.77 -8.77
C PHE A 29 -35.55 -39.60 -7.70
N THR A 30 -35.71 -40.35 -6.61
CA THR A 30 -34.88 -40.32 -5.41
C THR A 30 -33.79 -41.38 -5.47
N THR A 31 -32.56 -41.04 -5.10
CA THR A 31 -31.63 -41.96 -4.42
C THR A 31 -30.68 -41.14 -3.54
N ALA A 32 -30.46 -41.59 -2.31
CA ALA A 32 -29.65 -40.88 -1.34
C ALA A 32 -28.19 -41.35 -1.39
N THR A 33 -27.25 -40.41 -1.34
CA THR A 33 -25.90 -40.61 -0.79
C THR A 33 -25.27 -39.24 -0.47
N GLN A 34 -24.43 -39.20 0.56
CA GLN A 34 -24.11 -37.96 1.28
C GLN A 34 -23.09 -37.08 0.56
N LYS A 35 -23.30 -35.75 0.64
CA LYS A 35 -22.38 -34.71 0.14
C LYS A 35 -21.61 -34.10 1.32
N PRO A 36 -20.29 -33.87 1.23
CA PRO A 36 -19.53 -33.24 2.32
C PRO A 36 -20.00 -31.81 2.60
N PRO A 37 -19.85 -31.31 3.85
CA PRO A 37 -20.48 -30.07 4.29
C PRO A 37 -19.89 -28.82 3.62
N ALA A 38 -20.76 -27.86 3.35
CA ALA A 38 -20.42 -26.56 2.76
C ALA A 38 -19.76 -25.63 3.80
N ALA A 39 -18.93 -24.69 3.31
CA ALA A 39 -18.35 -23.64 4.13
C ALA A 39 -19.45 -22.72 4.74
N PRO A 40 -19.33 -22.32 6.01
CA PRO A 40 -20.35 -21.50 6.68
C PRO A 40 -20.27 -20.02 6.26
N GLY A 41 -20.83 -19.70 5.10
CA GLY A 41 -21.12 -18.33 4.66
C GLY A 41 -22.46 -17.84 5.20
N GLY A 42 -22.50 -17.37 6.45
CA GLY A 42 -23.70 -16.80 7.09
C GLY A 42 -23.73 -15.28 7.08
N TYR A 43 -24.36 -14.67 6.06
CA TYR A 43 -24.54 -13.22 6.00
C TYR A 43 -25.65 -12.74 6.94
N ILE A 44 -25.29 -12.11 8.07
CA ILE A 44 -26.23 -11.30 8.86
C ILE A 44 -26.27 -9.89 8.29
N SER A 45 -27.35 -9.55 7.58
CA SER A 45 -27.60 -8.20 7.05
C SER A 45 -27.98 -7.23 8.18
N ILE A 46 -26.99 -6.69 8.89
CA ILE A 46 -27.19 -5.53 9.78
C ILE A 46 -27.17 -4.25 8.93
N SER A 47 -28.32 -3.57 8.85
CA SER A 47 -28.49 -2.35 8.06
C SER A 47 -27.64 -1.19 8.59
N ARG A 48 -26.43 -1.00 8.02
CA ARG A 48 -25.51 0.11 8.36
C ARG A 48 -25.95 1.48 7.81
N LYS A 49 -27.20 1.88 8.06
CA LYS A 49 -27.68 3.26 7.83
C LYS A 49 -27.36 4.21 9.00
N LYS A 50 -26.17 4.11 9.63
CA LYS A 50 -25.68 5.10 10.62
C LYS A 50 -24.20 4.98 11.06
N LEU A 51 -23.20 4.92 10.17
CA LEU A 51 -21.81 5.32 10.54
C LEU A 51 -20.85 5.64 9.38
N LEU A 52 -21.35 6.21 8.28
CA LEU A 52 -20.49 6.73 7.20
C LEU A 52 -20.91 8.17 6.88
N LYS A 53 -20.41 9.10 7.70
CA LYS A 53 -20.33 10.54 7.37
C LYS A 53 -19.09 11.16 7.99
N ASN A 54 -18.33 11.84 7.13
CA ASN A 54 -17.33 12.85 7.45
C ASN A 54 -15.98 12.37 8.02
N LEU A 55 -15.09 11.94 7.11
CA LEU A 55 -13.65 12.22 7.21
C LEU A 55 -13.07 12.78 5.90
N GLU A 56 -13.91 13.44 5.10
CA GLU A 56 -13.47 14.47 4.14
C GLU A 56 -13.48 15.81 4.87
N ILE A 57 -12.29 16.39 5.09
CA ILE A 57 -12.15 17.69 5.77
C ILE A 57 -12.38 18.80 4.74
N ASN A 58 -13.65 19.12 4.50
CA ASN A 58 -14.03 20.35 3.79
C ASN A 58 -13.97 21.56 4.75
N ASN A 59 -13.66 22.73 4.16
CA ASN A 59 -13.33 23.97 4.89
C ASN A 59 -14.42 24.45 5.87
N GLY A 60 -14.00 24.75 7.11
CA GLY A 60 -14.83 25.38 8.15
C GLY A 60 -14.37 24.99 9.56
N GLY A 61 -13.81 25.93 10.33
CA GLY A 61 -13.32 25.66 11.70
C GLY A 61 -14.43 25.64 12.76
N PRO A 62 -14.09 25.45 14.06
CA PRO A 62 -12.79 25.12 14.63
C PRO A 62 -12.81 23.81 15.45
N ARG A 63 -11.90 22.86 15.16
CA ARG A 63 -11.59 21.75 16.09
C ARG A 63 -10.09 21.45 16.11
N ALA A 64 -9.34 22.22 16.90
CA ALA A 64 -7.95 21.90 17.21
C ALA A 64 -7.81 20.48 17.80
N ASN A 65 -8.75 20.10 18.68
CA ASN A 65 -8.78 18.81 19.38
C ASN A 65 -8.75 17.62 18.41
N GLY A 66 -9.63 17.56 17.42
CA GLY A 66 -9.70 16.42 16.49
C GLY A 66 -8.43 16.18 15.67
N TRP A 67 -7.60 17.22 15.48
CA TRP A 67 -6.29 17.06 14.85
C TRP A 67 -5.25 16.47 15.82
N ILE A 68 -5.25 16.93 17.08
CA ILE A 68 -4.40 16.38 18.14
C ILE A 68 -4.77 14.91 18.38
N ASP A 69 -6.07 14.58 18.37
CA ASP A 69 -6.56 13.21 18.49
C ASP A 69 -6.13 12.35 17.30
N SER A 70 -6.08 12.92 16.08
CA SER A 70 -5.50 12.26 14.90
C SER A 70 -3.99 12.02 15.06
N MET A 71 -3.23 12.99 15.60
CA MET A 71 -1.81 12.84 15.90
C MET A 71 -1.54 11.77 16.97
N ARG A 72 -2.39 11.71 18.02
CA ARG A 72 -2.34 10.68 19.07
C ARG A 72 -2.69 9.29 18.55
N ALA A 73 -3.77 9.15 17.77
CA ALA A 73 -4.14 7.89 17.13
C ALA A 73 -3.03 7.40 16.18
N SER A 74 -2.35 8.34 15.51
CA SER A 74 -1.17 8.05 14.67
C SER A 74 0.13 7.87 15.48
N SER A 75 0.10 7.88 16.82
CA SER A 75 1.27 7.79 17.70
C SER A 75 1.17 6.56 18.60
N PRO A 76 1.65 5.37 18.17
CA PRO A 76 1.53 4.13 18.93
C PRO A 76 2.37 4.18 20.20
N THR A 77 1.77 4.69 21.28
CA THR A 77 2.39 4.87 22.59
C THR A 77 1.36 4.45 23.62
N HIS A 78 1.56 3.26 24.19
CA HIS A 78 0.81 2.72 25.34
C HIS A 78 -0.69 2.43 25.15
N ILE A 79 -1.02 1.27 24.57
CA ILE A 79 -2.24 0.55 24.94
C ILE A 79 -1.90 -0.28 26.19
N LYS A 80 -2.54 0.02 27.34
CA LYS A 80 -2.45 -0.84 28.53
C LYS A 80 -3.36 -2.05 28.33
N SER A 81 -2.86 -3.25 28.56
CA SER A 81 -3.60 -4.50 28.42
C SER A 81 -4.78 -4.57 29.41
N THR A 82 -5.99 -4.58 28.88
CA THR A 82 -7.26 -4.88 29.58
C THR A 82 -7.84 -6.19 29.04
N PRO A 83 -8.71 -6.90 29.79
CA PRO A 83 -9.28 -8.17 29.34
C PRO A 83 -10.00 -8.09 27.97
N SER A 84 -10.72 -7.00 27.70
CA SER A 84 -11.41 -6.77 26.43
C SER A 84 -10.48 -6.80 25.21
N LEU A 85 -9.22 -6.39 25.38
CA LEU A 85 -8.25 -6.37 24.29
C LEU A 85 -7.74 -7.77 23.92
N ALA A 86 -7.83 -8.75 24.82
CA ALA A 86 -7.43 -10.13 24.53
C ALA A 86 -8.43 -10.83 23.60
N ASP A 87 -9.73 -10.58 23.78
CA ASP A 87 -10.78 -11.08 22.90
C ASP A 87 -10.74 -10.38 21.53
N GLU A 88 -10.52 -9.06 21.51
CA GLU A 88 -10.32 -8.30 20.26
C GLU A 88 -9.07 -8.77 19.51
N GLN A 89 -7.94 -9.00 20.20
CA GLN A 89 -6.72 -9.56 19.64
C GLN A 89 -6.96 -10.95 19.03
N SER A 90 -7.67 -11.82 19.74
CA SER A 90 -7.95 -13.19 19.29
C SER A 90 -8.87 -13.19 18.05
N SER A 91 -9.92 -12.37 18.07
CA SER A 91 -10.80 -12.15 16.91
C SER A 91 -10.07 -11.51 15.72
N TRP A 92 -9.07 -10.67 15.98
CA TRP A 92 -8.26 -10.04 14.94
C TRP A 92 -7.27 -11.03 14.31
N ILE A 93 -6.56 -11.84 15.10
CA ILE A 93 -5.68 -12.90 14.61
C ILE A 93 -6.46 -13.91 13.75
N LEU A 94 -7.68 -14.26 14.14
CA LEU A 94 -8.54 -15.16 13.34
C LEU A 94 -8.90 -14.57 11.96
N ARG A 95 -9.03 -13.24 11.86
CA ARG A 95 -9.34 -12.54 10.60
C ARG A 95 -8.12 -12.20 9.75
N HIS A 96 -6.96 -12.04 10.38
CA HIS A 96 -5.70 -11.67 9.75
C HIS A 96 -4.55 -12.57 10.26
N PRO A 97 -4.61 -13.89 9.99
CA PRO A 97 -3.67 -14.85 10.56
C PRO A 97 -2.22 -14.60 10.09
N SER A 98 -1.27 -15.15 10.85
CA SER A 98 0.16 -15.08 10.54
C SER A 98 0.46 -15.60 9.12
N ALA A 99 1.12 -14.78 8.30
CA ALA A 99 1.56 -15.20 6.97
C ALA A 99 2.66 -16.28 7.01
N LEU A 100 3.34 -16.45 8.15
CA LEU A 100 4.31 -17.53 8.37
C LEU A 100 3.64 -18.88 8.63
N ASP A 101 2.51 -18.87 9.33
CA ASP A 101 1.73 -20.06 9.69
C ASP A 101 0.87 -20.50 8.50
N MET A 102 0.30 -19.54 7.80
CA MET A 102 -0.51 -19.74 6.59
C MET A 102 0.33 -19.91 5.31
N PHE A 103 1.64 -20.10 5.43
CA PHE A 103 2.58 -20.07 4.32
C PHE A 103 2.26 -21.08 3.22
N GLU A 104 1.92 -22.33 3.57
CA GLU A 104 1.57 -23.36 2.57
C GLU A 104 0.29 -22.99 1.78
N GLN A 105 -0.72 -22.43 2.47
CA GLN A 105 -1.97 -21.98 1.82
C GLN A 105 -1.73 -20.79 0.88
N ILE A 106 -0.85 -19.87 1.30
CA ILE A 106 -0.35 -18.74 0.48
C ILE A 106 0.32 -19.26 -0.79
N ILE A 107 1.21 -20.25 -0.66
CA ILE A 107 1.90 -20.87 -1.78
C ILE A 107 0.91 -21.59 -2.70
N ASP A 108 -0.04 -22.35 -2.15
CA ASP A 108 -1.07 -23.04 -2.91
C ASP A 108 -1.94 -22.09 -3.74
N ALA A 109 -2.38 -20.98 -3.14
CA ALA A 109 -3.15 -19.93 -3.84
C ALA A 109 -2.36 -19.23 -4.98
N SER A 110 -1.03 -19.28 -4.92
CA SER A 110 -0.11 -18.73 -5.92
C SER A 110 0.27 -19.70 -7.04
N LYS A 111 -0.09 -21.00 -6.94
CA LYS A 111 0.25 -22.02 -7.95
C LYS A 111 -0.24 -21.60 -9.34
N GLY A 112 0.63 -21.79 -10.34
CA GLY A 112 0.39 -21.40 -11.73
C GLY A 112 0.59 -19.90 -12.04
N LYS A 113 0.74 -19.03 -11.04
CA LYS A 113 0.79 -17.57 -11.21
C LYS A 113 2.21 -17.01 -11.04
N GLN A 114 2.46 -15.85 -11.64
CA GLN A 114 3.68 -15.07 -11.45
C GLN A 114 3.56 -14.21 -10.20
N ILE A 115 4.32 -14.55 -9.15
CA ILE A 115 4.35 -13.77 -7.91
C ILE A 115 5.15 -12.49 -8.12
N VAL A 116 4.61 -11.35 -7.69
CA VAL A 116 5.26 -10.03 -7.71
C VAL A 116 5.30 -9.48 -6.29
N MET A 117 6.48 -9.09 -5.81
CA MET A 117 6.67 -8.65 -4.43
C MET A 117 6.71 -7.13 -4.33
N PHE A 118 5.88 -6.56 -3.46
CA PHE A 118 5.86 -5.15 -3.11
C PHE A 118 6.15 -5.02 -1.61
N LEU A 119 7.16 -4.25 -1.27
CA LEU A 119 7.65 -4.13 0.10
C LEU A 119 7.72 -2.67 0.47
N ASP A 120 6.98 -2.27 1.49
CA ASP A 120 7.25 -1.01 2.17
C ASP A 120 8.61 -1.06 2.92
N TYR A 121 9.12 0.09 3.35
CA TYR A 121 10.45 0.20 3.94
C TYR A 121 10.45 0.38 5.47
N ASP A 122 9.87 1.46 5.98
CA ASP A 122 9.93 1.85 7.40
C ASP A 122 8.91 1.05 8.21
N GLY A 123 9.32 0.37 9.28
CA GLY A 123 8.45 -0.54 10.03
C GLY A 123 8.22 -1.91 9.37
N THR A 124 8.56 -2.04 8.08
CA THR A 124 8.43 -3.27 7.30
C THR A 124 9.77 -3.98 7.08
N LEU A 125 10.74 -3.30 6.44
CA LEU A 125 12.07 -3.83 6.14
C LEU A 125 13.17 -3.27 7.06
N SER A 126 12.91 -2.13 7.69
CA SER A 126 13.70 -1.52 8.75
C SER A 126 12.83 -1.36 10.00
N PRO A 127 13.36 -1.50 11.23
CA PRO A 127 12.64 -1.06 12.42
C PRO A 127 12.30 0.44 12.34
N ILE A 128 11.22 0.83 13.02
CA ILE A 128 10.88 2.24 13.26
C ILE A 128 11.82 2.77 14.35
N VAL A 129 12.66 3.74 13.99
CA VAL A 129 13.66 4.38 14.85
C VAL A 129 13.25 5.81 15.26
N GLU A 130 14.07 6.50 16.07
CA GLU A 130 13.82 7.89 16.46
C GLU A 130 14.27 8.89 15.41
N ASP A 131 15.54 8.82 15.00
CA ASP A 131 16.10 9.59 13.89
C ASP A 131 15.77 8.89 12.55
N PRO A 132 14.99 9.52 11.64
CA PRO A 132 14.68 8.97 10.33
C PRO A 132 15.92 8.66 9.47
N ASP A 133 17.08 9.25 9.73
CA ASP A 133 18.33 8.97 9.01
C ASP A 133 19.04 7.68 9.49
N GLN A 134 18.68 7.14 10.66
CA GLN A 134 19.21 5.88 11.20
C GLN A 134 18.34 4.66 10.87
N ALA A 135 17.33 4.79 10.01
CA ALA A 135 16.41 3.72 9.64
C ALA A 135 17.06 2.71 8.68
N PHE A 136 18.14 2.06 9.11
CA PHE A 136 18.93 1.16 8.26
C PHE A 136 18.38 -0.27 8.25
N MET A 137 18.11 -0.78 7.05
CA MET A 137 17.93 -2.20 6.77
C MET A 137 19.19 -2.99 7.15
N SER A 138 19.02 -4.04 7.97
CA SER A 138 20.10 -4.94 8.36
C SER A 138 20.69 -5.69 7.16
N ASP A 139 21.96 -6.09 7.25
CA ASP A 139 22.60 -6.87 6.18
C ASP A 139 21.94 -8.23 5.94
N ALA A 140 21.35 -8.83 6.97
CA ALA A 140 20.57 -10.06 6.84
C ALA A 140 19.30 -9.83 5.99
N MET A 141 18.57 -8.74 6.25
CA MET A 141 17.42 -8.34 5.46
C MET A 141 17.83 -7.98 4.03
N ARG A 142 18.89 -7.18 3.84
CA ARG A 142 19.44 -6.82 2.52
C ARG A 142 19.83 -8.04 1.69
N LYS A 143 20.52 -9.02 2.30
CA LYS A 143 20.85 -10.31 1.67
C LYS A 143 19.60 -11.13 1.34
N THR A 144 18.54 -11.01 2.13
CA THR A 144 17.25 -11.69 1.91
C THR A 144 16.50 -11.08 0.74
N VAL A 145 16.26 -9.76 0.72
CA VAL A 145 15.64 -9.02 -0.39
C VAL A 145 16.42 -9.22 -1.70
N LYS A 146 17.76 -9.24 -1.64
CA LYS A 146 18.61 -9.55 -2.81
C LYS A 146 18.39 -10.96 -3.38
N LYS A 147 18.15 -11.95 -2.52
CA LYS A 147 17.79 -13.31 -2.97
C LYS A 147 16.36 -13.34 -3.54
N LEU A 148 15.42 -12.64 -2.89
CA LEU A 148 14.02 -12.52 -3.32
C LEU A 148 13.92 -11.94 -4.73
N ALA A 149 14.64 -10.85 -5.02
CA ALA A 149 14.67 -10.19 -6.32
C ALA A 149 15.18 -11.06 -7.48
N ARG A 150 15.93 -12.13 -7.17
CA ARG A 150 16.35 -13.14 -8.17
C ARG A 150 15.25 -14.16 -8.46
N CYS A 151 14.35 -14.37 -7.51
CA CYS A 151 13.22 -15.30 -7.59
C CYS A 151 11.97 -14.63 -8.18
N PHE A 152 11.69 -13.37 -7.81
CA PHE A 152 10.47 -12.64 -8.15
C PHE A 152 10.77 -11.18 -8.55
N PRO A 153 10.00 -10.55 -9.46
CA PRO A 153 10.03 -9.09 -9.61
C PRO A 153 9.69 -8.46 -8.25
N THR A 154 10.53 -7.53 -7.80
CA THR A 154 10.44 -6.96 -6.45
C THR A 154 10.53 -5.43 -6.51
N ALA A 155 9.62 -4.75 -5.84
CA ALA A 155 9.56 -3.30 -5.72
C ALA A 155 9.60 -2.84 -4.25
N ILE A 156 10.34 -1.77 -3.98
CA ILE A 156 10.27 -1.03 -2.70
C ILE A 156 9.30 0.15 -2.88
N VAL A 157 8.31 0.30 -2.00
CA VAL A 157 7.28 1.35 -2.07
C VAL A 157 7.26 2.15 -0.76
N SER A 158 7.89 3.33 -0.74
CA SER A 158 8.14 4.09 0.49
C SER A 158 7.59 5.52 0.43
N GLY A 159 7.24 6.07 1.59
CA GLY A 159 6.96 7.51 1.75
C GLY A 159 8.19 8.41 1.54
N ARG A 160 9.39 7.87 1.77
CA ARG A 160 10.67 8.59 1.60
C ARG A 160 10.98 8.89 0.14
N CYS A 161 11.77 9.93 -0.14
CA CYS A 161 12.26 10.14 -1.50
C CYS A 161 13.06 8.93 -2.00
N ARG A 162 12.94 8.68 -3.31
CA ARG A 162 13.45 7.47 -3.98
C ARG A 162 14.95 7.27 -3.74
N ASP A 163 15.72 8.36 -3.78
CA ASP A 163 17.17 8.29 -3.68
C ASP A 163 17.64 8.03 -2.23
N LYS A 164 16.89 8.47 -1.22
CA LYS A 164 17.13 8.16 0.20
C LYS A 164 16.85 6.69 0.52
N VAL A 165 15.69 6.16 0.13
CA VAL A 165 15.40 4.73 0.33
C VAL A 165 16.36 3.84 -0.48
N TYR A 166 16.78 4.28 -1.68
CA TYR A 166 17.85 3.61 -2.43
C TYR A 166 19.18 3.61 -1.66
N SER A 167 19.56 4.73 -1.03
CA SER A 167 20.79 4.83 -0.23
C SER A 167 20.82 3.87 0.95
N PHE A 168 19.65 3.51 1.50
CA PHE A 168 19.52 2.53 2.56
C PHE A 168 19.47 1.08 2.05
N VAL A 169 18.77 0.79 0.95
CA VAL A 169 18.57 -0.57 0.42
C VAL A 169 19.74 -1.05 -0.46
N ARG A 170 20.32 -0.16 -1.29
CA ARG A 170 21.52 -0.40 -2.13
C ARG A 170 21.44 -1.63 -3.04
N LEU A 171 20.27 -1.92 -3.60
CA LEU A 171 20.05 -3.01 -4.56
C LEU A 171 19.59 -2.43 -5.91
N ALA A 172 20.43 -2.49 -6.94
CA ALA A 172 20.16 -1.91 -8.26
C ALA A 172 19.22 -2.77 -9.13
N GLU A 173 18.94 -4.00 -8.71
CA GLU A 173 18.01 -4.94 -9.36
C GLU A 173 16.52 -4.73 -9.02
N LEU A 174 16.21 -3.84 -8.07
CA LEU A 174 14.84 -3.57 -7.62
C LEU A 174 14.18 -2.42 -8.41
N TYR A 175 12.85 -2.41 -8.38
CA TYR A 175 12.06 -1.20 -8.62
C TYR A 175 11.98 -0.38 -7.33
N TYR A 176 11.99 0.95 -7.45
CA TYR A 176 11.82 1.87 -6.32
C TYR A 176 10.71 2.86 -6.63
N ALA A 177 9.72 2.92 -5.77
CA ALA A 177 8.62 3.87 -5.77
C ALA A 177 8.72 4.72 -4.50
N GLY A 178 9.45 5.83 -4.60
CA GLY A 178 9.60 6.79 -3.51
C GLY A 178 8.49 7.84 -3.49
N SER A 179 8.44 8.64 -2.43
CA SER A 179 7.51 9.75 -2.26
C SER A 179 6.04 9.29 -2.34
N HIS A 180 5.69 8.21 -1.63
CA HIS A 180 4.39 7.52 -1.74
C HIS A 180 4.07 7.02 -3.15
N GLY A 181 5.12 6.66 -3.90
CA GLY A 181 5.04 6.24 -5.29
C GLY A 181 4.90 7.36 -6.30
N MET A 182 5.12 8.63 -5.94
CA MET A 182 5.21 9.74 -6.91
C MET A 182 6.60 9.87 -7.57
N ASP A 183 7.61 9.06 -7.17
CA ASP A 183 8.87 8.92 -7.91
C ASP A 183 9.21 7.44 -8.12
N ILE A 184 8.77 6.89 -9.25
CA ILE A 184 8.99 5.48 -9.59
C ILE A 184 10.14 5.35 -10.59
N LYS A 185 11.09 4.44 -10.30
CA LYS A 185 12.17 4.05 -11.22
C LYS A 185 12.39 2.53 -11.20
N GLY A 186 12.54 1.93 -12.37
CA GLY A 186 12.93 0.53 -12.53
C GLY A 186 14.45 0.30 -12.54
N PRO A 187 14.90 -0.96 -12.50
CA PRO A 187 16.31 -1.32 -12.56
C PRO A 187 16.98 -0.85 -13.85
N ALA A 188 18.17 -0.27 -13.74
CA ALA A 188 18.85 0.40 -14.86
C ALA A 188 19.31 -0.55 -15.99
N LYS A 189 19.57 -1.83 -15.66
CA LYS A 189 19.93 -2.88 -16.65
C LYS A 189 18.70 -3.59 -17.24
N GLY A 190 17.52 -2.97 -17.14
CA GLY A 190 16.25 -3.62 -17.40
C GLY A 190 15.90 -4.69 -16.36
N SER A 191 14.78 -5.37 -16.57
CA SER A 191 14.34 -6.49 -15.74
C SER A 191 14.19 -7.72 -16.61
N LYS A 192 14.70 -8.87 -16.15
CA LYS A 192 14.51 -10.16 -16.84
C LYS A 192 13.03 -10.57 -16.99
N TYR A 193 12.14 -9.91 -16.26
CA TYR A 193 10.70 -10.12 -16.29
C TYR A 193 9.97 -9.21 -17.30
N LYS A 194 10.66 -8.24 -17.93
CA LYS A 194 10.07 -7.33 -18.92
C LYS A 194 10.49 -7.73 -20.34
N LYS A 195 9.51 -7.92 -21.22
CA LYS A 195 9.76 -7.98 -22.68
C LYS A 195 9.94 -6.55 -23.21
N GLY A 196 11.19 -6.12 -23.37
CA GLY A 196 11.56 -4.83 -23.99
C GLY A 196 12.42 -3.92 -23.09
N ASN A 197 13.39 -3.24 -23.70
CA ASN A 197 14.45 -2.46 -23.03
C ASN A 197 14.01 -1.10 -22.45
N GLN A 198 12.71 -0.82 -22.33
CA GLN A 198 12.23 0.51 -21.95
C GLN A 198 12.36 0.73 -20.43
N SER A 199 13.24 1.66 -20.05
CA SER A 199 13.45 2.11 -18.67
C SER A 199 12.15 2.64 -18.07
N VAL A 200 11.76 2.12 -16.90
CA VAL A 200 10.61 2.64 -16.15
C VAL A 200 11.05 3.88 -15.37
N LEU A 201 10.44 5.02 -15.66
CA LEU A 201 10.50 6.26 -14.90
C LEU A 201 9.10 6.88 -14.91
N PHE A 202 8.57 7.25 -13.75
CA PHE A 202 7.24 7.85 -13.65
C PHE A 202 7.16 8.83 -12.47
N GLN A 203 6.73 10.06 -12.75
CA GLN A 203 6.72 11.20 -11.83
C GLN A 203 5.46 12.07 -12.09
N PRO A 204 4.28 11.64 -11.60
CA PRO A 204 2.98 12.25 -11.94
C PRO A 204 2.82 13.65 -11.34
N ALA A 205 3.61 14.00 -10.32
CA ALA A 205 3.56 15.26 -9.60
C ALA A 205 4.69 16.24 -10.01
N SER A 206 5.31 16.06 -11.19
CA SER A 206 6.46 16.88 -11.64
C SER A 206 6.22 18.39 -11.60
N GLU A 207 5.01 18.84 -11.92
CA GLU A 207 4.61 20.26 -11.85
C GLU A 207 4.60 20.86 -10.44
N PHE A 208 4.57 20.02 -9.39
CA PHE A 208 4.54 20.47 -8.00
C PHE A 208 5.92 20.69 -7.38
N LEU A 209 7.01 20.28 -8.04
CA LEU A 209 8.37 20.35 -7.46
C LEU A 209 8.73 21.76 -6.92
N PRO A 210 8.53 22.87 -7.67
CA PRO A 210 8.86 24.20 -7.15
C PRO A 210 8.05 24.59 -5.91
N MET A 211 6.77 24.20 -5.86
CA MET A 211 5.87 24.44 -4.72
C MET A 211 6.28 23.62 -3.49
N ILE A 212 6.74 22.37 -3.68
CA ILE A 212 7.23 21.52 -2.59
C ILE A 212 8.52 22.07 -2.00
N ASP A 213 9.45 22.54 -2.83
CA ASP A 213 10.71 23.15 -2.36
C ASP A 213 10.48 24.49 -1.63
N GLU A 214 9.54 25.31 -2.11
CA GLU A 214 9.09 26.54 -1.44
C GLU A 214 8.47 26.25 -0.06
N VAL A 215 7.52 25.32 0.01
CA VAL A 215 6.87 24.92 1.26
C VAL A 215 7.85 24.27 2.23
N TYR A 216 8.82 23.50 1.74
CA TYR A 216 9.91 22.95 2.56
C TYR A 216 10.73 24.06 3.24
N ALA A 217 11.15 25.07 2.48
CA ALA A 217 11.92 26.21 3.01
C ALA A 217 11.11 27.00 4.07
N GLN A 218 9.82 27.26 3.80
CA GLN A 218 8.95 27.93 4.78
C GLN A 218 8.73 27.09 6.05
N LEU A 219 8.53 25.78 5.92
CA LEU A 219 8.32 24.88 7.06
C LEU A 219 9.57 24.78 7.94
N ILE A 220 10.78 24.80 7.37
CA ILE A 220 12.02 24.89 8.16
C ILE A 220 11.98 26.14 9.06
N GLU A 221 11.78 27.33 8.51
CA GLU A 221 11.85 28.56 9.31
C GLU A 221 10.69 28.65 10.32
N LYS A 222 9.47 28.24 9.93
CA LYS A 222 8.28 28.25 10.81
C LYS A 222 8.33 27.25 11.96
N THR A 223 9.11 26.18 11.86
CA THR A 223 9.19 25.13 12.91
C THR A 223 10.48 25.15 13.71
N LYS A 224 11.46 25.97 13.31
CA LYS A 224 12.78 26.17 13.94
C LYS A 224 12.75 26.48 15.44
N SER A 225 11.68 27.11 15.93
CA SER A 225 11.48 27.42 17.37
C SER A 225 10.92 26.26 18.20
N ILE A 226 10.62 25.11 17.59
CA ILE A 226 9.99 23.96 18.24
C ILE A 226 11.04 22.84 18.39
N PRO A 227 11.63 22.65 19.59
CA PRO A 227 12.66 21.64 19.80
C PRO A 227 12.16 20.23 19.46
N GLY A 228 13.00 19.47 18.75
CA GLY A 228 12.72 18.11 18.32
C GLY A 228 11.85 17.98 17.07
N ALA A 229 11.41 19.09 16.46
CA ALA A 229 10.75 19.06 15.15
C ALA A 229 11.81 18.93 14.04
N ILE A 230 11.59 18.03 13.08
CA ILE A 230 12.51 17.83 11.94
C ILE A 230 11.70 17.91 10.65
N VAL A 231 12.12 18.76 9.72
CA VAL A 231 11.50 18.91 8.39
C VAL A 231 12.38 18.21 7.35
N GLU A 232 11.79 17.27 6.61
CA GLU A 232 12.45 16.45 5.60
C GLU A 232 11.82 16.70 4.21
N ASN A 233 12.65 17.05 3.22
CA ASN A 233 12.23 17.13 1.83
C ASN A 233 12.25 15.72 1.22
N ASN A 234 11.06 15.17 0.97
CA ASN A 234 10.83 13.88 0.32
C ASN A 234 10.48 14.04 -1.17
N LYS A 235 10.97 15.10 -1.82
CA LYS A 235 10.87 15.46 -3.26
C LYS A 235 9.47 15.77 -3.77
N PHE A 236 8.52 14.85 -3.63
CA PHE A 236 7.09 15.09 -3.93
C PHE A 236 6.25 15.14 -2.65
N CYS A 237 6.90 15.25 -1.50
CA CYS A 237 6.30 15.27 -0.17
C CYS A 237 7.21 16.09 0.74
N VAL A 238 6.65 16.81 1.71
CA VAL A 238 7.41 17.35 2.85
C VAL A 238 6.92 16.65 4.11
N SER A 239 7.85 16.15 4.93
CA SER A 239 7.53 15.43 6.17
C SER A 239 8.01 16.25 7.36
N VAL A 240 7.10 16.59 8.27
CA VAL A 240 7.40 17.27 9.54
C VAL A 240 7.27 16.25 10.67
N HIS A 241 8.40 15.69 11.07
CA HIS A 241 8.50 14.71 12.15
C HIS A 241 8.34 15.41 13.50
N TYR A 242 7.49 14.86 14.37
CA TYR A 242 7.21 15.40 15.70
C TYR A 242 7.49 14.39 16.83
N ARG A 243 8.24 13.34 16.51
CA ARG A 243 8.55 12.24 17.41
C ARG A 243 9.31 12.66 18.66
N CYS A 244 10.25 13.58 18.49
CA CYS A 244 11.10 14.14 19.55
C CYS A 244 10.54 15.45 20.12
N VAL A 245 9.32 15.86 19.71
CA VAL A 245 8.65 17.07 20.19
C VAL A 245 7.80 16.70 21.42
N GLU A 246 7.94 17.48 22.50
CA GLU A 246 7.10 17.36 23.70
C GLU A 246 5.60 17.48 23.35
N GLU A 247 4.74 16.60 23.87
CA GLU A 247 3.31 16.52 23.46
C GLU A 247 2.57 17.85 23.60
N LYS A 248 2.88 18.65 24.64
CA LYS A 248 2.30 19.99 24.85
C LYS A 248 2.53 20.96 23.67
N LYS A 249 3.59 20.74 22.87
CA LYS A 249 3.92 21.54 21.67
C LYS A 249 3.35 20.96 20.37
N TRP A 250 2.71 19.79 20.38
CA TRP A 250 2.15 19.18 19.15
C TRP A 250 1.07 20.06 18.50
N ASN A 251 0.23 20.71 19.31
CA ASN A 251 -0.78 21.63 18.78
C ASN A 251 -0.14 22.89 18.16
N GLU A 252 0.88 23.46 18.80
CA GLU A 252 1.65 24.59 18.29
C GLU A 252 2.28 24.25 16.93
N LEU A 253 2.99 23.11 16.84
CA LEU A 253 3.58 22.62 15.60
C LEU A 253 2.51 22.42 14.50
N ALA A 254 1.40 21.75 14.84
CA ALA A 254 0.32 21.55 13.89
C ALA A 254 -0.33 22.88 13.45
N GLN A 255 -0.34 23.92 14.28
CA GLN A 255 -0.79 25.26 13.90
C GLN A 255 0.22 25.95 12.96
N GLN A 256 1.53 25.87 13.24
CA GLN A 256 2.57 26.41 12.35
C GLN A 256 2.51 25.75 10.97
N VAL A 257 2.48 24.42 10.90
CA VAL A 257 2.37 23.67 9.63
C VAL A 257 1.09 24.04 8.86
N ARG A 258 -0.05 24.12 9.54
CA ARG A 258 -1.31 24.56 8.90
C ARG A 258 -1.30 26.03 8.48
N SER A 259 -0.49 26.88 9.11
CA SER A 259 -0.40 28.30 8.74
C SER A 259 0.23 28.48 7.36
N VAL A 260 1.31 27.74 7.07
CA VAL A 260 1.95 27.69 5.74
C VAL A 260 0.95 27.20 4.69
N LEU A 261 0.29 26.06 4.96
CA LEU A 261 -0.59 25.43 3.97
C LEU A 261 -1.86 26.20 3.59
N LYS A 262 -2.20 27.29 4.29
CA LYS A 262 -3.29 28.20 3.87
C LYS A 262 -3.05 28.81 2.49
N GLU A 263 -1.78 29.02 2.13
CA GLU A 263 -1.37 29.64 0.87
C GLU A 263 -1.26 28.62 -0.27
N TYR A 264 -1.31 27.32 0.04
CA TYR A 264 -1.09 26.21 -0.91
C TYR A 264 -2.29 25.25 -0.99
N PRO A 265 -3.46 25.68 -1.51
CA PRO A 265 -4.67 24.86 -1.55
C PRO A 265 -4.57 23.62 -2.46
N LYS A 266 -3.52 23.53 -3.30
CA LYS A 266 -3.22 22.33 -4.10
C LYS A 266 -2.43 21.25 -3.33
N LEU A 267 -2.10 21.49 -2.06
CA LEU A 267 -1.46 20.53 -1.16
C LEU A 267 -2.45 20.04 -0.09
N ARG A 268 -2.26 18.81 0.37
CA ARG A 268 -3.01 18.19 1.46
C ARG A 268 -2.09 17.82 2.62
N LEU A 269 -2.58 18.02 3.84
CA LEU A 269 -1.93 17.60 5.07
C LEU A 269 -2.52 16.27 5.56
N SER A 270 -1.67 15.31 5.89
CA SER A 270 -2.07 14.03 6.49
C SER A 270 -1.17 13.64 7.66
N SER A 271 -1.71 12.99 8.69
CA SER A 271 -0.89 12.37 9.73
C SER A 271 -0.45 10.95 9.33
N GLY A 272 0.80 10.63 9.66
CA GLY A 272 1.36 9.27 9.71
C GLY A 272 2.06 9.04 11.06
N ARG A 273 2.85 7.98 11.19
CA ARG A 273 3.43 7.55 12.49
C ARG A 273 4.41 8.55 13.13
N LYS A 274 3.88 9.44 14.00
CA LYS A 274 4.60 10.60 14.59
C LYS A 274 5.18 11.59 13.55
N VAL A 275 4.51 11.70 12.39
CA VAL A 275 4.88 12.61 11.28
C VAL A 275 3.65 13.30 10.69
N LEU A 276 3.79 14.55 10.27
CA LEU A 276 2.83 15.28 9.45
C LEU A 276 3.36 15.32 8.02
N GLU A 277 2.59 14.84 7.05
CA GLU A 277 2.98 14.76 5.65
C GLU A 277 2.19 15.76 4.80
N ILE A 278 2.92 16.55 4.02
CA ILE A 278 2.41 17.51 3.06
C ILE A 278 2.63 16.93 1.67
N ARG A 279 1.54 16.68 0.93
CA ARG A 279 1.58 16.03 -0.39
C ARG A 279 0.71 16.79 -1.41
N PRO A 280 1.03 16.76 -2.71
CA PRO A 280 0.13 17.22 -3.76
C PRO A 280 -1.26 16.58 -3.67
N THR A 281 -2.29 17.38 -3.94
CA THR A 281 -3.69 16.92 -4.03
C THR A 281 -3.95 16.34 -5.43
N ILE A 282 -3.29 15.21 -5.71
CA ILE A 282 -3.51 14.39 -6.91
C ILE A 282 -4.15 13.04 -6.52
N LYS A 283 -4.81 12.39 -7.47
CA LYS A 283 -5.39 11.04 -7.31
C LYS A 283 -4.30 9.97 -7.42
N TRP A 284 -3.36 9.99 -6.48
CA TRP A 284 -2.23 9.06 -6.40
C TRP A 284 -1.93 8.65 -4.94
N ASP A 285 -1.54 7.39 -4.79
CA ASP A 285 -1.29 6.69 -3.53
C ASP A 285 -0.44 5.43 -3.80
N LYS A 286 -0.08 4.67 -2.75
CA LYS A 286 0.71 3.44 -2.89
C LYS A 286 -0.04 2.33 -3.66
N GLY A 287 -1.37 2.34 -3.68
CA GLY A 287 -2.19 1.45 -4.50
C GLY A 287 -2.08 1.76 -5.99
N LYS A 288 -2.13 3.04 -6.38
CA LYS A 288 -1.85 3.45 -7.77
C LYS A 288 -0.41 3.19 -8.21
N ALA A 289 0.55 3.31 -7.30
CA ALA A 289 1.93 2.90 -7.55
C ALA A 289 2.06 1.37 -7.80
N LEU A 290 1.32 0.54 -7.06
CA LEU A 290 1.24 -0.91 -7.28
C LEU A 290 0.66 -1.22 -8.66
N GLU A 291 -0.48 -0.62 -9.03
CA GLU A 291 -1.10 -0.83 -10.33
C GLU A 291 -0.16 -0.47 -11.49
N PHE A 292 0.45 0.72 -11.44
CA PHE A 292 1.42 1.19 -12.43
C PHE A 292 2.64 0.26 -12.56
N LEU A 293 3.11 -0.30 -11.44
CA LEU A 293 4.24 -1.24 -11.44
C LEU A 293 3.86 -2.61 -12.04
N LEU A 294 2.64 -3.11 -11.78
CA LEU A 294 2.13 -4.31 -12.45
C LEU A 294 1.99 -4.09 -13.95
N GLU A 295 1.44 -2.95 -14.37
CA GLU A 295 1.37 -2.54 -15.77
C GLU A 295 2.76 -2.43 -16.42
N SER A 296 3.71 -1.77 -15.74
CA SER A 296 5.10 -1.63 -16.19
C SER A 296 5.86 -2.95 -16.35
N LEU A 297 5.41 -4.00 -15.67
CA LEU A 297 5.90 -5.38 -15.76
C LEU A 297 5.17 -6.21 -16.84
N GLY A 298 4.14 -5.67 -17.48
CA GLY A 298 3.35 -6.35 -18.51
C GLY A 298 2.16 -7.15 -17.97
N PHE A 299 1.71 -6.90 -16.74
CA PHE A 299 0.57 -7.58 -16.11
C PHE A 299 -0.75 -6.79 -16.19
N THR A 300 -0.84 -5.78 -17.06
CA THR A 300 -2.11 -5.12 -17.39
C THR A 300 -3.09 -6.16 -17.94
N ASN A 301 -4.13 -6.49 -17.16
CA ASN A 301 -5.15 -7.51 -17.47
C ASN A 301 -4.71 -8.99 -17.41
N CYS A 302 -3.57 -9.33 -16.81
CA CYS A 302 -3.24 -10.74 -16.56
C CYS A 302 -4.03 -11.32 -15.37
N THR A 303 -4.64 -12.49 -15.55
CA THR A 303 -5.17 -13.33 -14.46
C THR A 303 -4.06 -14.07 -13.70
N ASP A 304 -2.94 -14.30 -14.38
CA ASP A 304 -1.88 -15.22 -13.94
C ASP A 304 -0.79 -14.49 -13.15
N VAL A 305 -1.18 -13.43 -12.43
CA VAL A 305 -0.30 -12.65 -11.55
C VAL A 305 -0.79 -12.76 -10.10
N PHE A 306 0.16 -12.81 -9.17
CA PHE A 306 -0.11 -12.95 -7.74
C PHE A 306 0.71 -11.92 -6.94
N PRO A 307 0.25 -10.66 -6.88
CA PRO A 307 0.94 -9.60 -6.16
C PRO A 307 0.87 -9.82 -4.63
N VAL A 308 2.01 -9.74 -3.97
CA VAL A 308 2.09 -9.78 -2.50
C VAL A 308 2.64 -8.44 -2.03
N TYR A 309 1.84 -7.70 -1.26
CA TYR A 309 2.24 -6.43 -0.66
C TYR A 309 2.45 -6.60 0.84
N ILE A 310 3.55 -6.08 1.39
CA ILE A 310 3.85 -6.08 2.82
C ILE A 310 4.07 -4.64 3.30
N GLY A 311 3.38 -4.19 4.35
CA GLY A 311 3.49 -2.81 4.89
C GLY A 311 2.96 -2.62 6.32
N ASP A 312 3.42 -1.58 7.03
CA ASP A 312 3.10 -1.32 8.46
C ASP A 312 2.10 -0.18 8.71
N ASP A 313 2.02 0.85 7.85
CA ASP A 313 1.29 2.09 8.12
C ASP A 313 0.04 2.28 7.25
N ARG A 314 -0.79 3.26 7.62
CA ARG A 314 -2.07 3.60 6.99
C ARG A 314 -2.00 3.81 5.47
N THR A 315 -0.85 4.19 4.92
CA THR A 315 -0.68 4.37 3.47
C THR A 315 -0.57 3.07 2.69
N ASP A 316 -0.28 1.95 3.36
CA ASP A 316 -0.22 0.63 2.75
C ASP A 316 -1.63 0.01 2.60
N GLU A 317 -2.61 0.50 3.36
CA GLU A 317 -4.03 0.17 3.19
C GLU A 317 -4.53 0.49 1.78
N ASP A 318 -4.00 1.52 1.13
CA ASP A 318 -4.40 1.87 -0.23
C ASP A 318 -3.95 0.79 -1.23
N ALA A 319 -2.80 0.17 -1.01
CA ALA A 319 -2.36 -1.01 -1.76
C ALA A 319 -3.17 -2.26 -1.38
N PHE A 320 -3.43 -2.50 -0.09
CA PHE A 320 -4.19 -3.66 0.37
C PHE A 320 -5.64 -3.67 -0.16
N LYS A 321 -6.31 -2.52 -0.24
CA LYS A 321 -7.65 -2.37 -0.84
C LYS A 321 -7.64 -2.75 -2.31
N ILE A 322 -6.70 -2.22 -3.10
CA ILE A 322 -6.55 -2.55 -4.52
C ILE A 322 -6.37 -4.07 -4.73
N LEU A 323 -5.56 -4.73 -3.90
CA LEU A 323 -5.40 -6.20 -3.99
C LEU A 323 -6.68 -6.96 -3.65
N ARG A 324 -7.41 -6.52 -2.61
CA ARG A 324 -8.69 -7.10 -2.21
C ARG A 324 -9.77 -6.91 -3.28
N GLU A 325 -9.88 -5.72 -3.86
CA GLU A 325 -10.83 -5.38 -4.93
C GLU A 325 -10.54 -6.14 -6.23
N ARG A 326 -9.26 -6.36 -6.56
CA ARG A 326 -8.86 -7.16 -7.73
C ARG A 326 -9.07 -8.66 -7.55
N GLY A 327 -9.24 -9.16 -6.32
CA GLY A 327 -9.32 -10.59 -6.02
C GLY A 327 -8.03 -11.37 -6.38
N GLN A 328 -6.90 -10.68 -6.50
CA GLN A 328 -5.62 -11.22 -6.98
C GLN A 328 -4.51 -10.90 -5.98
N GLY A 329 -3.82 -11.94 -5.49
CA GLY A 329 -2.78 -11.75 -4.49
C GLY A 329 -3.33 -11.34 -3.13
N PHE A 330 -2.51 -10.71 -2.29
CA PHE A 330 -2.95 -10.25 -0.96
C PHE A 330 -2.01 -9.19 -0.34
N GLY A 331 -2.56 -8.47 0.63
CA GLY A 331 -1.79 -7.68 1.58
C GLY A 331 -1.39 -8.46 2.84
N ILE A 332 -0.21 -8.16 3.38
CA ILE A 332 0.25 -8.55 4.71
C ILE A 332 0.51 -7.28 5.53
N LEU A 333 -0.22 -7.10 6.63
CA LEU A 333 0.05 -6.00 7.57
C LEU A 333 1.20 -6.38 8.52
N VAL A 334 2.15 -5.46 8.72
CA VAL A 334 3.17 -5.57 9.78
C VAL A 334 2.69 -4.82 11.02
N SER A 335 2.32 -5.53 12.08
CA SER A 335 1.87 -4.93 13.35
C SER A 335 1.86 -5.92 14.51
N LYS A 336 2.43 -5.51 15.65
CA LYS A 336 2.31 -6.22 16.95
C LYS A 336 0.94 -6.10 17.61
N PHE A 337 0.07 -5.23 17.08
CA PHE A 337 -1.22 -4.87 17.68
C PHE A 337 -2.34 -4.92 16.63
N PRO A 338 -3.60 -5.12 17.04
CA PRO A 338 -4.73 -5.13 16.12
C PRO A 338 -4.88 -3.76 15.45
N LYS A 339 -5.09 -3.75 14.14
CA LYS A 339 -5.47 -2.56 13.36
C LYS A 339 -6.63 -2.93 12.45
N GLU A 340 -7.53 -1.97 12.19
CA GLU A 340 -8.44 -2.11 11.06
C GLU A 340 -7.61 -2.15 9.78
N THR A 341 -7.74 -3.23 8.99
CA THR A 341 -6.89 -3.45 7.82
C THR A 341 -7.59 -4.22 6.71
N SER A 342 -7.21 -3.88 5.49
CA SER A 342 -7.61 -4.54 4.25
C SER A 342 -6.65 -5.68 3.86
N ALA A 343 -5.56 -5.88 4.61
CA ALA A 343 -4.67 -7.03 4.49
C ALA A 343 -5.41 -8.36 4.76
N SER A 344 -4.94 -9.44 4.15
CA SER A 344 -5.49 -10.79 4.37
C SER A 344 -4.74 -11.54 5.48
N TYR A 345 -3.48 -11.18 5.72
CA TYR A 345 -2.60 -11.80 6.69
C TYR A 345 -1.88 -10.74 7.53
N SER A 346 -1.24 -11.16 8.61
CA SER A 346 -0.36 -10.31 9.42
C SER A 346 1.03 -10.92 9.62
N LEU A 347 1.97 -10.06 9.99
CA LEU A 347 3.27 -10.38 10.59
C LEU A 347 3.49 -9.37 11.73
N GLN A 348 4.19 -9.75 12.79
CA GLN A 348 4.31 -8.91 13.99
C GLN A 348 5.32 -7.77 13.80
N GLU A 349 6.46 -8.04 13.16
CA GLU A 349 7.58 -7.09 13.04
C GLU A 349 8.57 -7.44 11.91
N PRO A 350 9.57 -6.57 11.59
CA PRO A 350 10.53 -6.80 10.49
C PRO A 350 11.32 -8.12 10.53
N SER A 351 11.50 -8.75 11.70
CA SER A 351 12.14 -10.08 11.78
C SER A 351 11.27 -11.17 11.15
N GLU A 352 9.96 -11.12 11.37
CA GLU A 352 9.01 -12.04 10.73
C GLU A 352 8.85 -11.77 9.25
N VAL A 353 8.91 -10.51 8.82
CA VAL A 353 9.02 -10.14 7.39
C VAL A 353 10.24 -10.81 6.78
N MET A 354 11.41 -10.73 7.43
CA MET A 354 12.62 -11.41 6.93
C MET A 354 12.42 -12.93 6.81
N ASN A 355 11.83 -13.56 7.82
CA ASN A 355 11.56 -15.00 7.83
C ASN A 355 10.60 -15.40 6.68
N PHE A 356 9.54 -14.63 6.45
CA PHE A 356 8.58 -14.88 5.37
C PHE A 356 9.26 -14.77 4.00
N LEU A 357 10.06 -13.73 3.78
CA LEU A 357 10.84 -13.55 2.55
C LEU A 357 11.90 -14.66 2.35
N GLN A 358 12.46 -15.22 3.44
CA GLN A 358 13.35 -16.38 3.36
C GLN A 358 12.61 -17.65 2.94
N LYS A 359 11.44 -17.95 3.53
CA LYS A 359 10.59 -19.08 3.11
C LYS A 359 10.19 -18.97 1.63
N MET A 360 9.82 -17.78 1.15
CA MET A 360 9.51 -17.52 -0.27
C MET A 360 10.71 -17.83 -1.21
N VAL A 361 11.92 -17.43 -0.81
CA VAL A 361 13.16 -17.72 -1.56
C VAL A 361 13.48 -19.21 -1.57
N GLU A 362 13.32 -19.89 -0.44
CA GLU A 362 13.58 -21.32 -0.30
C GLU A 362 12.61 -22.15 -1.14
N TRP A 363 11.30 -21.92 -0.99
CA TRP A 363 10.26 -22.56 -1.79
C TRP A 363 10.54 -22.44 -3.30
N LYS A 364 10.86 -21.24 -3.78
CA LYS A 364 11.14 -21.04 -5.22
C LYS A 364 12.37 -21.80 -5.69
N ARG A 365 13.40 -21.97 -4.85
CA ARG A 365 14.59 -22.78 -5.16
C ARG A 365 14.28 -24.27 -5.20
N GLN A 366 13.47 -24.77 -4.28
CA GLN A 366 13.04 -26.16 -4.25
C GLN A 366 12.16 -26.48 -5.48
N SER A 367 11.20 -25.60 -5.81
CA SER A 367 10.37 -25.70 -7.02
C SER A 367 11.20 -25.77 -8.31
N LEU A 368 12.23 -24.93 -8.46
CA LEU A 368 13.12 -24.96 -9.62
C LEU A 368 14.01 -26.21 -9.68
N ARG A 369 14.41 -26.77 -8.53
CA ARG A 369 15.17 -28.04 -8.49
C ARG A 369 14.29 -29.23 -8.88
N GLY A 370 13.05 -29.28 -8.41
CA GLY A 370 12.09 -30.32 -8.79
C GLY A 370 11.81 -30.33 -10.29
N GLN A 371 11.72 -29.15 -10.92
CA GLN A 371 11.57 -29.01 -12.38
C GLN A 371 12.81 -29.37 -13.20
N ALA A 372 13.99 -29.49 -12.58
CA ALA A 372 15.25 -29.81 -13.26
C ALA A 372 15.64 -31.30 -13.13
N MET A 373 14.83 -32.12 -12.44
CA MET A 373 15.02 -33.57 -12.32
C MET A 373 13.86 -34.38 -12.93
N VAL A 374 13.03 -33.74 -13.76
CA VAL A 374 11.89 -34.32 -14.49
C VAL A 374 12.12 -34.12 -15.98
#